data_AF-A0A1C6H0A4-F1
#
_entry.id   AF-A0A1C6H0A4-F1
#
_cell.length_a   1.000
_cell.length_b   1.000
_cell.length_c   1.000
_cell.angle_alpha   90.00
_cell.angle_beta   90.00
_cell.angle_gamma   90.00
#
_symmetry.space_group_name_H-M   'P 1'
#
loop_
_entity.id
_entity.type
_entity.pdbx_description
1 polymer ?
#
loop_
_entity_poly.entity_id
_entity_poly.type
_entity_poly.pdbx_seq_one_letter_code
_entity_poly.pdbx_strand_id
1 'polypeptide(L)'
;MKIDRDLLEAYLNKWQDILRLRDWDIKCELVEAEWRKSGDIKIDRDVKQAVLMINNYNRKHTNLEALVIHELLHLKLWGMDQMIESLIYSVFGNDEKNPKFEFAYNQFMHELESTVEDLAKAYVVTGAENKDISFGRIQKQVDEELGLNIDVK
;
A
#
# COMPACT_ATOMS: atom_id res chain seq x y z
N MET A 1 19.15 6.87 3.73
CA MET A 1 19.74 5.69 3.04
C MET A 1 18.82 5.33 1.88
N LYS A 2 19.26 5.31 0.61
CA LYS A 2 18.39 5.01 -0.56
C LYS A 2 17.91 3.55 -0.55
N ILE A 3 16.74 3.27 -1.12
CA ILE A 3 16.21 1.90 -1.25
C ILE A 3 17.12 1.18 -2.22
N ASP A 4 17.55 -0.01 -1.83
CA ASP A 4 18.22 -0.92 -2.74
C ASP A 4 17.18 -1.52 -3.70
N ARG A 5 17.38 -1.28 -5.00
CA ARG A 5 16.47 -1.73 -6.04
C ARG A 5 16.48 -3.25 -6.17
N ASP A 6 17.63 -3.88 -6.00
CA ASP A 6 17.76 -5.33 -6.10
C ASP A 6 17.00 -6.01 -4.96
N LEU A 7 17.03 -5.41 -3.78
CA LEU A 7 16.24 -5.85 -2.63
C LEU A 7 14.73 -5.70 -2.87
N LEU A 8 14.30 -4.56 -3.43
CA LEU A 8 12.89 -4.34 -3.78
C LEU A 8 12.41 -5.38 -4.81
N GLU A 9 13.19 -5.64 -5.84
CA GLU A 9 12.88 -6.65 -6.85
C GLU A 9 12.87 -8.07 -6.27
N ALA A 10 13.76 -8.38 -5.33
CA ALA A 10 13.75 -9.65 -4.62
C ALA A 10 12.45 -9.84 -3.81
N TYR A 11 12.00 -8.81 -3.09
CA TYR A 11 10.73 -8.85 -2.37
C TYR A 11 9.53 -8.98 -3.32
N LEU A 12 9.52 -8.21 -4.41
CA LEU A 12 8.47 -8.34 -5.43
C LEU A 12 8.37 -9.78 -5.94
N ASN A 13 9.50 -10.36 -6.38
CA ASN A 13 9.52 -11.73 -6.92
C ASN A 13 9.02 -12.76 -5.92
N LYS A 14 9.46 -12.68 -4.65
CA LYS A 14 9.04 -13.57 -3.56
C LYS A 14 7.53 -13.47 -3.32
N TRP A 15 6.99 -12.27 -3.20
CA TRP A 15 5.60 -12.07 -2.80
C TRP A 15 4.63 -12.23 -3.97
N GLN A 16 5.07 -11.96 -5.20
CA GLN A 16 4.32 -12.28 -6.41
C GLN A 16 4.07 -13.79 -6.53
N ASP A 17 5.03 -14.64 -6.13
CA ASP A 17 4.85 -16.09 -6.01
C ASP A 17 3.79 -16.44 -4.97
N ILE A 18 4.01 -15.98 -3.73
CA ILE A 18 3.18 -16.36 -2.57
C ILE A 18 1.72 -15.93 -2.77
N LEU A 19 1.50 -14.73 -3.28
CA LEU A 19 0.17 -14.17 -3.52
C LEU A 19 -0.48 -14.67 -4.83
N ARG A 20 0.23 -15.53 -5.58
CA ARG A 20 -0.21 -16.10 -6.85
C ARG A 20 -0.57 -15.01 -7.87
N LEU A 21 0.39 -14.13 -8.12
CA LEU A 21 0.30 -13.00 -9.06
C LEU A 21 1.26 -13.20 -10.25
N ARG A 22 1.68 -14.43 -10.54
CA ARG A 22 2.62 -14.78 -11.63
C ARG A 22 2.08 -14.53 -13.03
N ASP A 23 0.77 -14.34 -13.16
CA ASP A 23 0.11 -13.95 -14.40
C ASP A 23 0.08 -12.43 -14.64
N TRP A 24 0.67 -11.65 -13.73
CA TRP A 24 0.84 -10.21 -13.85
C TRP A 24 2.28 -9.83 -14.21
N ASP A 25 2.44 -8.90 -15.13
CA ASP A 25 3.72 -8.23 -15.38
C ASP A 25 3.84 -7.02 -14.46
N ILE A 26 4.66 -7.12 -13.41
CA ILE A 26 4.80 -6.08 -12.39
C ILE A 26 6.19 -5.45 -12.47
N LYS A 27 6.26 -4.12 -12.61
CA LYS A 27 7.51 -3.35 -12.53
C LYS A 27 7.59 -2.52 -11.26
N CYS A 28 8.79 -2.29 -10.75
CA CYS A 28 9.05 -1.40 -9.62
C CYS A 28 9.51 -0.02 -10.07
N GLU A 29 8.98 1.04 -9.46
CA GLU A 29 9.43 2.41 -9.64
C GLU A 29 9.70 3.07 -8.28
N LEU A 30 10.87 3.71 -8.17
CA LEU A 30 11.22 4.50 -6.99
C LEU A 30 10.83 5.96 -7.23
N VAL A 31 10.04 6.51 -6.32
CA VAL A 31 9.63 7.91 -6.37
C VAL A 31 10.70 8.76 -5.68
N GLU A 32 11.45 9.52 -6.49
CA GLU A 32 12.58 10.36 -6.06
C GLU A 32 12.17 11.82 -5.76
N ALA A 33 10.90 12.17 -5.91
CA ALA A 33 10.36 13.50 -5.63
C ALA A 33 9.45 13.48 -4.39
N GLU A 34 9.11 14.66 -3.89
CA GLU A 34 8.19 14.78 -2.76
C GLU A 34 6.87 14.09 -3.06
N TRP A 35 6.51 13.14 -2.20
CA TRP A 35 5.31 12.34 -2.38
C TRP A 35 4.64 12.04 -1.04
N ARG A 36 3.31 12.06 -1.03
CA ARG A 36 2.54 11.96 0.22
C ARG A 36 2.41 10.52 0.74
N LYS A 37 2.43 9.55 -0.18
CA LYS A 37 2.22 8.12 0.08
C LYS A 37 3.54 7.41 0.41
N SER A 38 3.46 6.29 1.10
CA SER A 38 4.61 5.40 1.30
C SER A 38 4.81 4.48 0.10
N GLY A 39 3.72 3.95 -0.43
CA GLY A 39 3.64 3.16 -1.65
C GLY A 39 2.34 3.42 -2.40
N ASP A 40 2.25 2.92 -3.63
CA ASP A 40 1.04 2.86 -4.44
C ASP A 40 1.23 1.79 -5.51
N ILE A 41 0.15 1.19 -5.99
CA ILE A 41 0.19 0.32 -7.17
C ILE A 41 -0.74 0.85 -8.27
N LYS A 42 -0.20 1.01 -9.48
CA LYS A 42 -1.00 1.31 -10.67
C LYS A 42 -1.28 0.01 -11.41
N ILE A 43 -2.52 -0.16 -11.86
CA ILE A 43 -3.02 -1.43 -12.36
C ILE A 43 -3.69 -1.18 -13.71
N ASP A 44 -3.27 -1.96 -14.70
CA ASP A 44 -3.96 -2.14 -15.97
C ASP A 44 -4.41 -3.59 -16.06
N ARG A 45 -5.72 -3.80 -15.88
CA ARG A 45 -6.31 -5.15 -15.84
C ARG A 45 -6.42 -5.78 -17.23
N ASP A 46 -6.59 -4.98 -18.27
CA ASP A 46 -6.85 -5.49 -19.61
C ASP A 46 -5.64 -6.25 -20.14
N VAL A 47 -4.44 -5.78 -19.79
CA VAL A 47 -3.15 -6.41 -20.14
C VAL A 47 -2.46 -7.08 -18.95
N LYS A 48 -3.07 -7.08 -17.75
CA LYS A 48 -2.49 -7.59 -16.50
C LYS A 48 -1.10 -7.02 -16.20
N GLN A 49 -0.97 -5.71 -16.32
CA GLN A 49 0.26 -4.99 -16.01
C GLN A 49 0.09 -4.16 -14.75
N ALA A 50 1.13 -4.07 -13.93
CA ALA A 50 1.12 -3.21 -12.77
C ALA A 50 2.46 -2.50 -12.54
N VAL A 51 2.38 -1.33 -11.92
CA VAL A 51 3.54 -0.54 -11.50
C VAL A 51 3.49 -0.37 -9.99
N LEU A 52 4.38 -1.06 -9.29
CA LEU A 52 4.60 -0.90 -7.86
C LEU A 52 5.51 0.32 -7.63
N MET A 53 4.94 1.37 -7.04
CA MET A 53 5.61 2.63 -6.77
C MET A 53 5.97 2.71 -5.28
N ILE A 54 7.25 2.93 -4.95
CA ILE A 54 7.71 3.05 -3.57
C ILE A 54 8.38 4.41 -3.35
N ASN A 55 8.04 5.07 -2.25
CA ASN A 55 8.61 6.36 -1.90
C ASN A 55 10.08 6.25 -1.45
N ASN A 56 10.99 6.86 -2.22
CA ASN A 56 12.41 6.92 -1.89
C ASN A 56 12.84 8.26 -1.29
N TYR A 57 12.01 9.30 -1.43
CA TYR A 57 12.33 10.69 -1.08
C TYR A 57 12.08 11.00 0.42
N ASN A 58 10.83 10.92 0.89
CA ASN A 58 10.42 11.32 2.25
C ASN A 58 9.76 10.14 2.99
N ARG A 59 10.57 9.12 3.29
CA ARG A 59 10.09 7.85 3.85
C ARG A 59 9.40 7.99 5.20
N LYS A 60 8.27 7.32 5.32
CA LYS A 60 7.51 7.18 6.57
C LYS A 60 7.40 5.73 7.05
N HIS A 61 7.72 4.77 6.19
CA HIS A 61 7.62 3.34 6.50
C HIS A 61 9.00 2.76 6.78
N THR A 62 9.13 1.98 7.85
CA THR A 62 10.41 1.41 8.29
C THR A 62 10.67 0.00 7.75
N ASN A 63 9.61 -0.74 7.40
CA ASN A 63 9.70 -2.10 6.86
C ASN A 63 9.34 -2.12 5.36
N LEU A 64 10.33 -2.26 4.48
CA LEU A 64 10.13 -2.27 3.02
C LEU A 64 9.35 -3.52 2.56
N GLU A 65 9.67 -4.69 3.10
CA GLU A 65 9.00 -5.95 2.73
C GLU A 65 7.51 -5.89 3.07
N ALA A 66 7.15 -5.40 4.26
CA ALA A 66 5.77 -5.19 4.67
C ALA A 66 5.01 -4.25 3.72
N LEU A 67 5.66 -3.17 3.27
CA LEU A 67 5.06 -2.25 2.30
C LEU A 67 4.82 -2.92 0.94
N VAL A 68 5.78 -3.71 0.45
CA VAL A 68 5.61 -4.47 -0.81
C VAL A 68 4.43 -5.44 -0.71
N ILE A 69 4.32 -6.16 0.41
CA ILE A 69 3.19 -7.08 0.66
C ILE A 69 1.86 -6.32 0.63
N HIS A 70 1.78 -5.18 1.33
CA HIS A 70 0.58 -4.34 1.39
C HIS A 70 0.12 -3.93 -0.02
N GLU A 71 1.01 -3.37 -0.83
CA GLU A 71 0.64 -2.92 -2.18
C GLU A 71 0.29 -4.09 -3.12
N LEU A 72 0.93 -5.25 -2.98
CA LEU A 72 0.56 -6.44 -3.75
C LEU A 72 -0.77 -7.04 -3.32
N LEU A 73 -1.19 -6.86 -2.08
CA LEU A 73 -2.52 -7.27 -1.61
C LEU A 73 -3.62 -6.39 -2.23
N HIS A 74 -3.38 -5.09 -2.42
CA HIS A 74 -4.27 -4.23 -3.23
C HIS A 74 -4.42 -4.77 -4.65
N LEU A 75 -3.32 -5.17 -5.31
CA LEU A 75 -3.41 -5.83 -6.61
C LEU A 75 -4.19 -7.15 -6.56
N LYS A 76 -4.00 -7.94 -5.49
CA LYS A 76 -4.70 -9.22 -5.31
C LYS A 76 -6.20 -9.05 -5.17
N LEU A 77 -6.64 -8.00 -4.48
CA LEU A 77 -8.04 -7.72 -4.17
C LEU A 77 -8.73 -6.81 -5.21
N TRP A 78 -7.96 -6.19 -6.09
CA TRP A 78 -8.42 -5.20 -7.07
C TRP A 78 -9.73 -5.57 -7.79
N GLY A 79 -9.90 -6.83 -8.19
CA GLY A 79 -11.13 -7.27 -8.88
C GLY A 79 -12.40 -7.14 -8.03
N MET A 80 -12.29 -7.35 -6.71
CA MET A 80 -13.37 -7.12 -5.75
C MET A 80 -13.57 -5.63 -5.51
N ASP A 81 -12.47 -4.89 -5.40
CA ASP A 81 -12.50 -3.45 -5.12
C ASP A 81 -13.23 -2.69 -6.23
N GLN A 82 -12.88 -2.98 -7.49
CA GLN A 82 -13.54 -2.38 -8.65
C GLN A 82 -15.00 -2.79 -8.79
N MET A 83 -15.36 -4.01 -8.39
CA MET A 83 -16.76 -4.44 -8.40
C MET A 83 -17.59 -3.61 -7.41
N ILE A 84 -17.07 -3.38 -6.20
CA ILE A 84 -17.75 -2.59 -5.17
C ILE A 84 -17.78 -1.11 -5.55
N GLU A 85 -16.66 -0.56 -6.03
CA GLU A 85 -16.59 0.82 -6.52
C GLU A 85 -17.60 1.04 -7.66
N SER A 86 -17.65 0.13 -8.64
CA SER A 86 -18.64 0.19 -9.73
C SER A 86 -20.09 0.15 -9.22
N LEU A 87 -20.36 -0.65 -8.18
CA LEU A 87 -21.68 -0.69 -7.55
C LEU A 87 -22.03 0.66 -6.89
N ILE A 88 -21.08 1.28 -6.18
CA ILE A 88 -21.26 2.59 -5.54
C ILE A 88 -21.60 3.64 -6.60
N TYR A 89 -20.80 3.74 -7.68
CA TYR A 89 -21.09 4.66 -8.79
C TYR A 89 -22.42 4.35 -9.49
N SER A 90 -22.77 3.08 -9.64
CA SER A 90 -24.06 2.69 -10.22
C SER A 90 -25.26 3.10 -9.36
N VAL A 91 -25.13 3.11 -8.04
CA VAL A 91 -26.23 3.39 -7.10
C VAL A 91 -26.37 4.90 -6.83
N PHE A 92 -25.25 5.60 -6.65
CA PHE A 92 -25.24 7.00 -6.24
C PHE A 92 -24.92 7.98 -7.38
N GLY A 93 -24.54 7.46 -8.55
CA GLY A 93 -24.12 8.26 -9.69
C GLY A 93 -22.69 8.79 -9.56
N ASN A 94 -22.34 9.77 -10.40
CA ASN A 94 -20.99 10.35 -10.48
C ASN A 94 -20.85 11.64 -9.63
N ASP A 95 -21.85 11.98 -8.80
CA ASP A 95 -21.74 13.12 -7.91
C ASP A 95 -21.05 12.71 -6.60
N GLU A 96 -19.71 12.74 -6.62
CA GLU A 96 -18.88 12.39 -5.47
C GLU A 96 -19.10 13.31 -4.25
N LYS A 97 -19.74 14.48 -4.43
CA LYS A 97 -20.10 15.41 -3.34
C LYS A 97 -21.42 15.04 -2.67
N ASN A 98 -22.14 14.05 -3.19
CA ASN A 98 -23.35 13.56 -2.55
C ASN A 98 -22.99 12.92 -1.19
N PRO A 99 -23.59 13.36 -0.07
CA PRO A 99 -23.26 12.81 1.26
C PRO A 99 -23.43 11.29 1.38
N LYS A 100 -24.35 10.69 0.61
CA LYS A 100 -24.55 9.23 0.59
C LYS A 100 -23.43 8.52 -0.18
N PHE A 101 -22.98 9.12 -1.28
CA PHE A 101 -21.83 8.63 -2.04
C PHE A 101 -20.59 8.68 -1.14
N GLU A 102 -20.31 9.85 -0.57
CA GLU A 102 -19.14 10.08 0.28
C GLU A 102 -19.11 9.10 1.46
N PHE A 103 -20.25 8.91 2.13
CA PHE A 103 -20.36 7.92 3.20
C PHE A 103 -20.03 6.50 2.69
N ALA A 104 -20.68 6.04 1.62
CA ALA A 104 -20.50 4.67 1.13
C ALA A 104 -19.06 4.42 0.64
N TYR A 105 -18.50 5.35 -0.12
CA TYR A 105 -17.14 5.28 -0.65
C TYR A 105 -16.11 5.29 0.48
N ASN A 106 -16.25 6.19 1.45
CA ASN A 106 -15.32 6.26 2.58
C ASN A 106 -15.36 5.01 3.45
N GLN A 107 -16.54 4.43 3.70
CA GLN A 107 -16.63 3.18 4.44
C GLN A 107 -16.00 2.01 3.67
N PHE A 108 -16.25 1.93 2.36
CA PHE A 108 -15.61 0.93 1.52
C PHE A 108 -14.09 1.04 1.57
N MET A 109 -13.54 2.23 1.36
CA MET A 109 -12.09 2.45 1.42
C MET A 109 -11.51 2.16 2.80
N HIS A 110 -12.23 2.50 3.88
CA HIS A 110 -11.79 2.21 5.24
C HIS A 110 -11.66 0.70 5.49
N GLU A 111 -12.68 -0.07 5.13
CA GLU A 111 -12.69 -1.53 5.28
C GLU A 111 -11.64 -2.20 4.39
N LEU A 112 -11.46 -1.72 3.15
CA LEU A 112 -10.45 -2.22 2.22
C LEU A 112 -9.04 -2.02 2.80
N GLU A 113 -8.69 -0.79 3.17
CA GLU A 113 -7.36 -0.47 3.70
C GLU A 113 -7.08 -1.21 5.02
N SER A 114 -8.06 -1.29 5.93
CA SER A 114 -7.90 -2.04 7.19
C SER A 114 -7.69 -3.54 6.93
N THR A 115 -8.44 -4.11 5.98
CA THR A 115 -8.33 -5.53 5.63
C THR A 115 -6.97 -5.83 4.99
N VAL A 116 -6.53 -4.99 4.05
CA VAL A 116 -5.21 -5.13 3.40
C VAL A 116 -4.10 -5.03 4.43
N GLU A 117 -4.18 -4.06 5.36
CA GLU A 117 -3.19 -3.88 6.40
C GLU A 117 -3.11 -5.09 7.36
N ASP A 118 -4.24 -5.63 7.78
CA ASP A 118 -4.27 -6.80 8.67
C ASP A 118 -3.75 -8.07 7.98
N LEU A 119 -4.11 -8.27 6.71
CA LEU A 119 -3.54 -9.34 5.90
C LEU A 119 -2.03 -9.14 5.71
N ALA A 120 -1.57 -7.93 5.44
CA ALA A 120 -0.14 -7.63 5.28
C ALA A 120 0.63 -8.01 6.54
N LYS A 121 0.14 -7.63 7.74
CA LYS A 121 0.75 -8.04 9.02
C LYS A 121 0.78 -9.56 9.19
N ALA A 122 -0.29 -10.27 8.82
CA ALA A 122 -0.33 -11.72 8.89
C ALA A 122 0.71 -12.38 7.97
N TYR A 123 0.87 -11.88 6.74
CA TYR A 123 1.90 -12.33 5.80
C TYR A 123 3.31 -11.99 6.28
N VAL A 124 3.51 -10.81 6.88
CA VAL A 124 4.79 -10.44 7.50
C VAL A 124 5.19 -11.44 8.58
N VAL A 125 4.29 -11.77 9.51
CA VAL A 125 4.60 -12.71 10.61
C VAL A 125 4.91 -14.12 10.09
N THR A 126 4.21 -14.54 9.03
CA THR A 126 4.29 -15.93 8.53
C THR A 126 5.41 -16.14 7.52
N GLY A 127 5.81 -15.12 6.75
CA GLY A 127 6.71 -15.32 5.60
C GLY A 127 7.74 -14.21 5.33
N ALA A 128 7.70 -13.07 6.00
CA ALA A 128 8.73 -12.03 5.81
C ALA A 128 10.04 -12.35 6.53
N GLU A 129 11.15 -11.86 5.97
CA GLU A 129 12.46 -11.91 6.63
C GLU A 129 12.49 -10.95 7.82
N ASN A 130 11.98 -9.73 7.60
CA ASN A 130 11.79 -8.75 8.67
C ASN A 130 10.34 -8.79 9.18
N LYS A 131 10.16 -9.30 10.40
CA LYS A 131 8.86 -9.44 11.07
C LYS A 131 8.45 -8.23 11.91
N ASP A 132 9.26 -7.17 11.92
CA ASP A 132 8.98 -5.97 12.68
C ASP A 132 7.77 -5.22 12.11
N ILE A 133 6.89 -4.79 13.00
CA ILE A 133 5.72 -3.99 12.66
C ILE A 133 6.11 -2.51 12.67
N SER A 134 5.82 -1.81 11.58
CA SER A 134 6.09 -0.37 11.44
C SER A 134 4.98 0.43 12.12
N PHE A 135 5.31 1.15 13.20
CA PHE A 135 4.37 2.04 13.90
C PHE A 135 4.26 3.43 13.25
N GLY A 136 5.15 3.77 12.30
CA GLY A 136 5.06 4.91 11.39
C GLY A 136 4.55 6.21 12.02
N ARG A 137 3.31 6.60 11.66
CA ARG A 137 2.68 7.86 12.11
C ARG A 137 2.43 7.92 13.61
N ILE A 138 2.07 6.80 14.23
CA ILE A 138 1.81 6.73 15.68
C ILE A 138 3.13 6.88 16.44
N GLN A 139 4.21 6.27 15.96
CA GLN A 139 5.53 6.44 16.59
C GLN A 139 5.93 7.92 16.60
N LYS A 140 5.68 8.66 15.52
CA LYS A 140 5.95 10.10 15.48
C LYS A 140 5.18 10.87 16.57
N GLN A 141 3.92 10.54 16.81
CA GLN A 141 3.12 11.16 17.88
C GLN A 141 3.68 10.82 19.26
N VAL A 142 4.08 9.56 19.47
CA VAL A 142 4.76 9.13 20.71
C VAL A 142 6.07 9.88 20.91
N ASP A 143 6.88 10.02 19.87
CA ASP A 143 8.16 10.75 19.93
C ASP A 143 7.96 12.24 20.24
N GLU A 144 6.88 12.85 19.71
CA GLU A 144 6.46 14.22 20.04
C GLU A 144 6.07 14.34 21.53
N GLU A 145 5.28 13.42 22.05
CA GLU A 145 4.87 13.40 23.47
C GLU A 145 6.03 13.13 24.43
N LEU A 146 6.99 12.30 24.03
CA LEU A 146 8.18 11.96 24.82
C LEU A 146 9.30 13.00 24.70
N GLY A 147 9.14 14.04 23.88
CA GLY A 147 10.16 15.06 23.66
C GLY A 147 11.42 14.54 22.95
N LEU A 148 11.30 13.45 22.19
CA LEU A 148 12.41 12.80 21.49
C LEU A 148 12.73 13.44 20.14
N ASN A 149 11.87 14.32 19.63
CA ASN A 149 12.15 15.15 18.45
C ASN A 149 13.14 16.29 18.80
N ILE A 150 14.41 15.95 18.99
CA ILE A 150 15.50 16.92 18.98
C ILE A 150 15.82 17.24 17.52
N ASP A 151 15.55 18.49 17.13
CA ASP A 151 15.97 19.20 15.92
C ASP A 151 16.85 18.40 14.93
N VAL A 152 16.26 17.96 13.82
CA VAL A 152 17.02 17.74 12.59
C VAL A 152 16.92 19.03 11.78
N LYS A 153 17.94 19.89 11.93
CA LYS A 153 18.29 20.90 10.92
C LYS A 153 18.74 20.24 9.62
#